data_AF-A0A1H7N3T8-F1
#
_entry.id   AF-A0A1H7N3T8-F1
#
_cell.length_a   1.000
_cell.length_b   1.000
_cell.length_c   1.000
_cell.angle_alpha   90.00
_cell.angle_beta   90.00
_cell.angle_gamma   90.00
#
_symmetry.space_group_name_H-M   'P 1'
#
loop_
_entity.id
_entity.type
_entity.pdbx_description
1 polymer ?
#
loop_
_entity_poly.entity_id
_entity_poly.type
_entity_poly.pdbx_seq_one_letter_code
_entity_poly.pdbx_strand_id
1 'polypeptide(L)'
;MTSTATQKLPAFRPRAAAALQRLTASPQPSQVLEVMGEIVSQLIGCEEYVLLALNPGTMAFSHVVSMGLTREHVQGLLRLQGILGQVARGGVPHFSGRTSAAGASVHEAGLTACIPIRQGERIYGVLALFRLLPQKWGLEAEDLELLTLFAENGVRAFAGEPAALPPERAPVPAPALAPAGLRSLYLHPGEIFASNTPSEVTTVLGSCVAVSLWDSHLRRGGLSHFLLPRAPPLQAPSIRYGDLAIPTLVNQLSRLGSKRQHLQAGLFGGAVLAGAAPETGASLGQRNAQLARVLLKELNIPLVAEDVGGAFGRKLRFRSDDGTVLLKTLRGG
;
A
#
# COMPACT_ATOMS: atom_id res chain seq x y z
N MET A 1 8.29 -23.27 -49.21
CA MET A 1 7.41 -22.15 -48.81
C MET A 1 6.92 -22.44 -47.40
N THR A 2 7.65 -21.93 -46.41
CA THR A 2 7.37 -22.13 -44.98
C THR A 2 6.23 -21.22 -44.56
N SER A 3 5.11 -21.83 -44.19
CA SER A 3 3.92 -21.17 -43.65
C SER A 3 4.26 -20.53 -42.30
N THR A 4 4.28 -19.20 -42.26
CA THR A 4 4.33 -18.40 -41.04
C THR A 4 3.04 -18.61 -40.26
N ALA A 5 3.12 -19.38 -39.18
CA ALA A 5 2.05 -19.51 -38.21
C ALA A 5 1.86 -18.15 -37.51
N THR A 6 0.81 -17.43 -37.90
CA THR A 6 0.36 -16.23 -37.21
C THR A 6 -0.20 -16.66 -35.86
N GLN A 7 0.61 -16.57 -34.81
CA GLN A 7 0.17 -16.74 -33.43
C GLN A 7 -0.87 -15.63 -33.14
N LYS A 8 -2.15 -16.00 -33.09
CA LYS A 8 -3.21 -15.10 -32.64
C LYS A 8 -2.94 -14.76 -31.17
N LEU A 9 -2.52 -13.53 -30.91
CA LEU A 9 -2.50 -12.98 -29.55
C LEU A 9 -3.90 -13.13 -28.93
N PRO A 10 -4.00 -13.43 -27.62
CA PRO A 10 -5.29 -13.47 -26.94
C PRO A 10 -6.01 -12.13 -27.12
N ALA A 11 -7.34 -12.16 -27.28
CA ALA A 11 -8.12 -10.95 -27.41
C ALA A 11 -8.02 -10.15 -26.09
N PHE A 12 -7.18 -9.11 -26.11
CA PHE A 12 -6.97 -8.26 -24.95
C PHE A 12 -8.27 -7.58 -24.53
N ARG A 13 -8.49 -7.42 -23.22
CA ARG A 13 -9.58 -6.58 -22.71
C ARG A 13 -9.40 -5.13 -23.19
N PRO A 14 -10.48 -4.32 -23.31
CA PRO A 14 -10.42 -2.97 -23.91
C PRO A 14 -9.34 -2.05 -23.33
N ARG A 15 -9.07 -2.13 -22.02
CA ARG A 15 -8.03 -1.34 -21.34
C ARG A 15 -6.62 -1.76 -21.76
N ALA A 16 -6.36 -3.06 -21.86
CA ALA A 16 -5.08 -3.60 -22.32
C ALA A 16 -4.86 -3.33 -23.81
N ALA A 17 -5.91 -3.42 -24.63
CA ALA A 17 -5.85 -3.06 -26.05
C ALA A 17 -5.49 -1.58 -26.26
N ALA A 18 -6.10 -0.66 -25.50
CA ALA A 18 -5.78 0.76 -25.56
C ALA A 18 -4.33 1.05 -25.10
N ALA A 19 -3.88 0.42 -24.00
CA ALA A 19 -2.51 0.50 -23.54
C ALA A 19 -1.50 0.01 -24.60
N LEU A 20 -1.78 -1.13 -25.24
CA LEU A 20 -0.96 -1.68 -26.31
C LEU A 20 -0.85 -0.75 -27.52
N GLN A 21 -1.99 -0.18 -27.94
CA GLN A 21 -2.02 0.74 -29.06
C GLN A 21 -1.15 1.97 -28.80
N ARG A 22 -1.21 2.54 -27.58
CA ARG A 22 -0.39 3.69 -27.19
C ARG A 22 1.10 3.35 -27.13
N LEU A 23 1.44 2.18 -26.57
CA LEU A 23 2.84 1.72 -26.50
C LEU A 23 3.42 1.48 -27.89
N THR A 24 2.68 0.82 -28.77
CA THR A 24 3.14 0.53 -30.14
C THR A 24 3.27 1.79 -30.98
N ALA A 25 2.32 2.74 -30.85
CA ALA A 25 2.30 4.02 -31.55
C ALA A 25 3.38 5.03 -31.11
N SER A 26 4.12 4.78 -30.02
CA SER A 26 5.11 5.71 -29.47
C SER A 26 6.53 5.47 -30.05
N PRO A 27 6.98 6.16 -31.11
CA PRO A 27 8.22 5.81 -31.81
C PRO A 27 9.50 5.96 -30.98
N GLN A 28 9.52 6.88 -30.02
CA GLN A 28 10.73 7.22 -29.27
C GLN A 28 10.81 6.53 -27.89
N PRO A 29 12.00 6.15 -27.40
CA PRO A 29 12.16 5.55 -26.08
C PRO A 29 11.57 6.38 -24.93
N SER A 30 11.74 7.70 -24.98
CA SER A 30 11.16 8.65 -24.00
C SER A 30 9.63 8.59 -23.95
N GLN A 31 8.98 8.56 -25.11
CA GLN A 31 7.52 8.47 -25.20
C GLN A 31 7.01 7.12 -24.68
N VAL A 32 7.73 6.02 -24.94
CA VAL A 32 7.40 4.72 -24.36
C VAL A 32 7.49 4.76 -22.83
N LEU A 33 8.53 5.40 -22.29
CA LEU A 33 8.69 5.56 -20.84
C LEU A 33 7.55 6.37 -20.22
N GLU A 34 7.14 7.48 -20.85
CA GLU A 34 5.99 8.29 -20.42
C GLU A 34 4.70 7.45 -20.42
N VAL A 35 4.42 6.75 -21.52
CA VAL A 35 3.23 5.90 -21.62
C VAL A 35 3.25 4.77 -20.60
N MET A 36 4.39 4.09 -20.39
CA MET A 36 4.54 3.09 -19.34
C MET A 36 4.27 3.69 -17.97
N GLY A 37 4.83 4.86 -17.67
CA GLY A 37 4.64 5.54 -16.40
C GLY A 37 3.19 5.95 -16.14
N GLU A 38 2.49 6.46 -17.15
CA GLU A 38 1.07 6.78 -17.06
C GLU A 38 0.21 5.54 -16.84
N ILE A 39 0.46 4.45 -17.56
CA ILE A 39 -0.31 3.21 -17.39
C ILE A 39 -0.05 2.64 -15.99
N VAL A 40 1.21 2.60 -15.53
CA VAL A 40 1.54 2.12 -14.17
C VAL A 40 0.88 2.99 -13.10
N SER A 41 0.93 4.31 -13.24
CA SER A 41 0.40 5.23 -12.23
C SER A 41 -1.13 5.36 -12.26
N GLN A 42 -1.74 5.47 -13.44
CA GLN A 42 -3.15 5.80 -13.60
C GLN A 42 -4.04 4.58 -13.83
N LEU A 43 -3.58 3.58 -14.58
CA LEU A 43 -4.39 2.39 -14.89
C LEU A 43 -4.17 1.27 -13.89
N ILE A 44 -2.91 0.92 -13.62
CA ILE A 44 -2.57 -0.05 -12.57
C ILE A 44 -2.75 0.58 -11.20
N GLY A 45 -2.57 1.90 -11.06
CA GLY A 45 -2.73 2.57 -9.78
C GLY A 45 -1.56 2.31 -8.85
N CYS A 46 -0.34 2.50 -9.32
CA CYS A 46 0.88 2.33 -8.52
C CYS A 46 1.57 3.68 -8.29
N GLU A 47 1.82 4.03 -7.03
CA GLU A 47 2.46 5.30 -6.63
C GLU A 47 3.98 5.18 -6.48
N GLU A 48 4.50 3.96 -6.30
CA GLU A 48 5.93 3.70 -6.12
C GLU A 48 6.39 2.57 -7.03
N TYR A 49 7.24 2.87 -8.01
CA TYR A 49 7.80 1.89 -8.93
C TYR A 49 9.18 2.30 -9.45
N VAL A 50 9.91 1.32 -9.98
CA VAL A 50 11.17 1.52 -10.68
C VAL A 50 11.27 0.63 -11.92
N LEU A 51 11.82 1.18 -12.99
CA LEU A 51 12.28 0.48 -14.17
C LEU A 51 13.81 0.47 -14.18
N LEU A 52 14.39 -0.72 -14.23
CA LEU A 52 15.84 -0.95 -14.16
C LEU A 52 16.33 -1.73 -15.37
N ALA A 53 17.40 -1.26 -16.02
CA ALA A 53 18.05 -1.94 -17.13
C ALA A 53 19.08 -2.95 -16.61
N LEU A 54 19.06 -4.16 -17.16
CA LEU A 54 20.04 -5.18 -16.86
C LEU A 54 21.27 -4.99 -17.76
N ASN A 55 22.43 -4.75 -17.16
CA ASN A 55 23.68 -4.75 -17.90
C ASN A 55 24.24 -6.19 -17.97
N PRO A 56 24.30 -6.81 -19.16
CA PRO A 56 24.74 -8.20 -19.31
C PRO A 56 26.24 -8.40 -19.03
N GLY A 57 27.06 -7.35 -19.13
CA GLY A 57 28.50 -7.44 -18.88
C GLY A 57 28.86 -7.30 -17.41
N THR A 58 28.20 -6.41 -16.68
CA THR A 58 28.51 -6.12 -15.27
C THR A 58 27.66 -6.90 -14.28
N MET A 59 26.64 -7.62 -14.75
CA MET A 59 25.68 -8.33 -13.91
C MET A 59 25.07 -7.41 -12.83
N ALA A 60 24.77 -6.17 -13.21
CA ALA A 60 24.18 -5.15 -12.35
C ALA A 60 23.04 -4.44 -13.06
N PHE A 61 22.17 -3.80 -12.30
CA PHE A 61 21.16 -2.93 -12.86
C PHE A 61 21.67 -1.49 -13.01
N SER A 62 21.20 -0.80 -14.03
CA SER A 62 21.22 0.67 -14.12
C SER A 62 19.81 1.23 -14.06
N HIS A 63 19.69 2.45 -13.54
CA HIS A 63 18.41 3.13 -13.40
C HIS A 63 17.91 3.65 -14.76
N VAL A 64 16.63 3.38 -15.07
CA VAL A 64 15.96 3.93 -16.25
C VAL A 64 14.95 5.00 -15.83
N VAL A 65 14.01 4.65 -14.96
CA VAL A 65 13.07 5.62 -14.38
C VAL A 65 12.55 5.10 -13.05
N SER A 66 12.20 5.99 -12.13
CA SER A 66 11.51 5.67 -10.90
C SER A 66 10.51 6.75 -10.55
N MET A 67 9.48 6.36 -9.79
CA MET A 67 8.48 7.27 -9.25
C MET A 67 8.24 6.90 -7.78
N GLY A 68 8.12 7.91 -6.92
CA GLY A 68 7.78 7.74 -5.51
C GLY A 68 8.89 7.15 -4.61
N LEU A 69 9.99 6.66 -5.18
CA LEU A 69 11.10 6.04 -4.45
C LEU A 69 12.21 7.05 -4.11
N THR A 70 12.90 6.85 -2.99
CA THR A 70 14.07 7.66 -2.61
C THR A 70 15.32 7.23 -3.37
N ARG A 71 16.31 8.13 -3.50
CA ARG A 71 17.63 7.79 -4.10
C ARG A 71 18.25 6.57 -3.41
N GLU A 72 18.26 6.55 -2.08
CA GLU A 72 18.82 5.44 -1.28
C GLU A 72 18.12 4.11 -1.59
N HIS A 73 16.78 4.13 -1.70
CA HIS A 73 16.01 2.94 -2.03
C HIS A 73 16.37 2.44 -3.44
N VAL A 74 16.38 3.34 -4.44
CA VAL A 74 16.77 2.98 -5.81
C VAL A 74 18.19 2.41 -5.86
N GLN A 75 19.15 3.03 -5.16
CA GLN A 75 20.54 2.54 -5.09
C GLN A 75 20.62 1.12 -4.51
N GLY A 76 19.82 0.81 -3.47
CA GLY A 76 19.74 -0.53 -2.90
C GLY A 76 19.22 -1.59 -3.87
N LEU A 77 18.38 -1.18 -4.84
CA LEU A 77 17.80 -2.05 -5.86
C LEU A 77 18.71 -2.28 -7.07
N LEU A 78 19.79 -1.50 -7.24
CA LEU A 78 20.68 -1.64 -8.40
C LEU A 78 21.54 -2.93 -8.37
N ARG A 79 21.58 -3.61 -7.23
CA ARG A 79 22.31 -4.88 -7.08
C ARG A 79 21.47 -6.01 -7.63
N LEU A 80 22.08 -6.89 -8.43
CA LEU A 80 21.43 -8.09 -8.99
C LEU A 80 21.23 -9.19 -7.93
N GLN A 81 20.48 -8.87 -6.88
CA GLN A 81 20.17 -9.74 -5.75
C GLN A 81 18.66 -9.72 -5.51
N GLY A 82 18.20 -10.49 -4.52
CA GLY A 82 16.79 -10.43 -4.17
C GLY A 82 15.87 -11.03 -5.21
N ILE A 83 14.60 -10.67 -5.12
CA ILE A 83 13.55 -11.00 -6.07
C ILE A 83 13.86 -10.38 -7.44
N LEU A 84 14.26 -9.11 -7.52
CA LEU A 84 14.57 -8.44 -8.79
C LEU A 84 15.68 -9.18 -9.53
N GLY A 85 16.73 -9.60 -8.82
CA GLY A 85 17.80 -10.42 -9.39
C GLY A 85 17.35 -11.82 -9.81
N GLN A 86 16.40 -12.44 -9.11
CA GLN A 86 15.81 -13.71 -9.52
C GLN A 86 14.97 -13.55 -10.80
N VAL A 87 14.12 -12.52 -10.87
CA VAL A 87 13.29 -12.21 -12.04
C VAL A 87 14.18 -11.90 -13.25
N ALA A 88 15.23 -11.11 -13.08
CA ALA A 88 16.14 -10.74 -14.16
C ALA A 88 16.98 -11.91 -14.70
N ARG A 89 17.25 -12.94 -13.89
CA ARG A 89 17.98 -14.14 -14.33
C ARG A 89 17.06 -15.22 -14.87
N GLY A 90 15.93 -15.45 -14.21
CA GLY A 90 15.02 -16.57 -14.50
C GLY A 90 13.91 -16.21 -15.48
N GLY A 91 13.61 -14.92 -15.69
CA GLY A 91 12.51 -14.48 -16.56
C GLY A 91 11.12 -14.81 -16.04
N VAL A 92 11.01 -15.34 -14.82
CA VAL A 92 9.72 -15.64 -14.18
C VAL A 92 9.28 -14.40 -13.39
N PRO A 93 8.08 -13.84 -13.66
CA PRO A 93 7.60 -12.69 -12.93
C PRO A 93 7.25 -13.05 -11.48
N HIS A 94 7.45 -12.09 -10.58
CA HIS A 94 7.04 -12.15 -9.18
C HIS A 94 5.77 -11.34 -8.96
N PHE A 95 4.81 -11.90 -8.23
CA PHE A 95 3.62 -11.21 -7.75
C PHE A 95 3.37 -11.58 -6.29
N SER A 96 3.26 -10.55 -5.44
CA SER A 96 3.01 -10.73 -4.01
C SER A 96 1.74 -11.55 -3.77
N GLY A 97 1.81 -12.51 -2.84
CA GLY A 97 0.73 -13.45 -2.54
C GLY A 97 0.51 -14.57 -3.57
N ARG A 98 1.22 -14.56 -4.72
CA ARG A 98 1.14 -15.63 -5.74
C ARG A 98 2.45 -16.36 -5.96
N THR A 99 3.57 -15.69 -5.75
CA THR A 99 4.91 -16.26 -5.87
C THR A 99 5.67 -16.17 -4.55
N SER A 100 6.65 -17.06 -4.35
CA SER A 100 7.51 -17.04 -3.16
C SER A 100 8.28 -15.71 -3.05
N ALA A 101 8.38 -15.20 -1.82
CA ALA A 101 9.25 -14.08 -1.47
C ALA A 101 10.60 -14.55 -0.90
N ALA A 102 10.93 -15.84 -1.05
CA ALA A 102 12.19 -16.39 -0.56
C ALA A 102 13.40 -15.71 -1.22
N GLY A 103 14.32 -15.23 -0.39
CA GLY A 103 15.51 -14.52 -0.84
C GLY A 103 15.33 -13.03 -1.09
N ALA A 104 14.18 -12.44 -0.74
CA ALA A 104 13.97 -10.99 -0.82
C ALA A 104 15.03 -10.20 -0.04
N SER A 105 15.51 -9.10 -0.62
CA SER A 105 16.42 -8.17 0.03
C SER A 105 15.66 -7.16 0.90
N VAL A 106 16.37 -6.50 1.82
CA VAL A 106 15.80 -5.44 2.67
C VAL A 106 15.23 -4.27 1.86
N HIS A 107 15.79 -4.01 0.67
CA HIS A 107 15.31 -2.96 -0.22
C HIS A 107 14.07 -3.37 -1.01
N GLU A 108 13.68 -4.64 -0.97
CA GLU A 108 12.47 -5.17 -1.62
C GLU A 108 11.27 -5.23 -0.66
N ALA A 109 11.40 -4.64 0.53
CA ALA A 109 10.30 -4.51 1.47
C ALA A 109 9.14 -3.75 0.81
N GLY A 110 7.95 -4.38 0.78
CA GLY A 110 6.77 -3.83 0.13
C GLY A 110 6.70 -4.05 -1.37
N LEU A 111 7.56 -4.88 -1.97
CA LEU A 111 7.44 -5.25 -3.39
C LEU A 111 6.09 -5.94 -3.65
N THR A 112 5.26 -5.33 -4.49
CA THR A 112 3.96 -5.84 -4.92
C THR A 112 4.10 -6.73 -6.15
N ALA A 113 4.91 -6.33 -7.12
CA ALA A 113 5.21 -7.12 -8.31
C ALA A 113 6.57 -6.77 -8.89
N CYS A 114 7.18 -7.73 -9.58
CA CYS A 114 8.36 -7.50 -10.40
C CYS A 114 8.25 -8.33 -11.67
N ILE A 115 8.25 -7.67 -12.84
CA ILE A 115 8.18 -8.34 -14.13
C ILE A 115 9.47 -8.13 -14.92
N PRO A 116 9.92 -9.13 -15.68
CA PRO A 116 11.03 -8.95 -16.61
C PRO A 116 10.55 -8.20 -17.85
N ILE A 117 11.35 -7.28 -18.35
CA ILE A 117 11.16 -6.72 -19.68
C ILE A 117 12.06 -7.48 -20.65
N ARG A 118 11.47 -8.14 -21.65
CA ARG A 118 12.17 -9.11 -22.50
C ARG A 118 11.73 -9.03 -23.96
N GLN A 119 12.64 -9.43 -24.85
CA GLN A 119 12.34 -9.72 -26.25
C GLN A 119 12.80 -11.14 -26.55
N GLY A 120 11.85 -12.03 -26.85
CA GLY A 120 12.13 -13.46 -26.92
C GLY A 120 12.64 -13.97 -25.56
N GLU A 121 13.82 -14.59 -25.57
CA GLU A 121 14.49 -15.12 -24.37
C GLU A 121 15.40 -14.10 -23.68
N ARG A 122 15.71 -12.96 -24.34
CA ARG A 122 16.62 -11.95 -23.79
C ARG A 122 15.87 -11.02 -22.85
N ILE A 123 16.35 -10.94 -21.61
CA ILE A 123 15.88 -9.98 -20.59
C ILE A 123 16.72 -8.70 -20.67
N TYR A 124 16.05 -7.56 -20.82
CA TYR A 124 16.66 -6.23 -20.90
C TYR A 124 16.64 -5.49 -19.56
N GLY A 125 15.78 -5.92 -18.63
CA GLY A 125 15.58 -5.23 -17.38
C GLY A 125 14.36 -5.74 -16.62
N VAL A 126 13.97 -4.99 -15.59
CA VAL A 126 12.80 -5.29 -14.76
C VAL A 126 11.97 -4.05 -14.50
N LEU A 127 10.65 -4.21 -14.43
CA LEU A 127 9.73 -3.25 -13.84
C LEU A 127 9.30 -3.79 -12.47
N ALA A 128 9.58 -3.04 -11.41
CA ALA A 128 9.23 -3.38 -10.03
C ALA A 128 8.24 -2.36 -9.46
N LEU A 129 7.12 -2.86 -8.92
CA LEU A 129 6.05 -2.09 -8.28
C LEU A 129 6.10 -2.31 -6.77
N PHE A 130 6.08 -1.25 -5.97
CA PHE A 130 6.10 -1.30 -4.51
C PHE A 130 4.76 -0.95 -3.91
N ARG A 131 4.31 0.30 -4.03
CA ARG A 131 3.10 0.77 -3.37
C ARG A 131 1.99 1.02 -4.38
N LEU A 132 0.89 0.27 -4.23
CA LEU A 132 -0.35 0.56 -4.93
C LEU A 132 -1.06 1.76 -4.29
N LEU A 133 -1.96 2.39 -5.04
CA LEU A 133 -2.87 3.41 -4.56
C LEU A 133 -3.71 2.85 -3.39
N PRO A 134 -4.04 3.66 -2.37
CA PRO A 134 -4.76 3.20 -1.19
C PRO A 134 -6.07 2.46 -1.49
N GLN A 135 -6.79 2.87 -2.54
CA GLN A 135 -8.04 2.24 -2.98
C GLN A 135 -7.84 0.88 -3.69
N LYS A 136 -6.60 0.45 -3.91
CA LYS A 136 -6.26 -0.78 -4.65
C LYS A 136 -5.63 -1.81 -3.72
N TRP A 137 -6.43 -2.82 -3.35
CA TRP A 137 -6.04 -3.85 -2.37
C TRP A 137 -5.09 -4.93 -2.88
N GLY A 138 -4.81 -4.95 -4.18
CA GLY A 138 -3.89 -5.91 -4.81
C GLY A 138 -3.96 -5.83 -6.33
N LEU A 139 -3.14 -6.66 -7.00
CA LEU A 139 -3.19 -6.79 -8.45
C LEU A 139 -4.29 -7.78 -8.87
N GLU A 140 -5.24 -7.27 -9.62
CA GLU A 140 -6.33 -8.00 -10.25
C GLU A 140 -5.87 -8.63 -11.57
N ALA A 141 -6.70 -9.51 -12.15
CA ALA A 141 -6.38 -10.17 -13.41
C ALA A 141 -6.08 -9.18 -14.55
N GLU A 142 -6.77 -8.04 -14.57
CA GLU A 142 -6.56 -6.98 -15.58
C GLU A 142 -5.21 -6.29 -15.43
N ASP A 143 -4.73 -6.10 -14.20
CA ASP A 143 -3.41 -5.51 -13.98
C ASP A 143 -2.30 -6.46 -14.44
N LEU A 144 -2.48 -7.76 -14.22
CA LEU A 144 -1.53 -8.78 -14.66
C LEU A 144 -1.46 -8.87 -16.17
N GLU A 145 -2.59 -8.68 -16.87
CA GLU A 145 -2.64 -8.58 -18.32
C GLU A 145 -1.83 -7.37 -18.82
N LEU A 146 -2.01 -6.20 -18.19
CA LEU A 146 -1.21 -4.99 -18.49
C LEU A 146 0.29 -5.18 -18.19
N LEU A 147 0.62 -5.83 -17.08
CA LEU A 147 2.01 -6.12 -16.71
C LEU A 147 2.64 -7.11 -17.69
N THR A 148 1.91 -8.14 -18.11
CA THR A 148 2.38 -9.07 -19.14
C THR A 148 2.64 -8.32 -20.46
N LEU A 149 1.77 -7.37 -20.80
CA LEU A 149 1.92 -6.54 -21.97
C LEU A 149 3.20 -5.71 -21.95
N PHE A 150 3.54 -5.11 -20.80
CA PHE A 150 4.82 -4.41 -20.63
C PHE A 150 6.01 -5.34 -20.75
N ALA A 151 5.92 -6.55 -20.20
CA ALA A 151 7.01 -7.52 -20.27
C ALA A 151 7.45 -7.79 -21.73
N GLU A 152 6.50 -7.77 -22.67
CA GLU A 152 6.73 -8.09 -24.08
C GLU A 152 6.97 -6.84 -24.96
N ASN A 153 6.43 -5.68 -24.58
CA ASN A 153 6.43 -4.47 -25.42
C ASN A 153 7.29 -3.32 -24.86
N GLY A 154 7.76 -3.44 -23.62
CA GLY A 154 8.51 -2.38 -22.93
C GLY A 154 9.98 -2.25 -23.35
N VAL A 155 10.49 -3.14 -24.20
CA VAL A 155 11.93 -3.21 -24.54
C VAL A 155 12.46 -1.91 -25.14
N ARG A 156 11.64 -1.19 -25.92
CA ARG A 156 12.04 0.09 -26.53
C ARG A 156 12.38 1.18 -25.50
N ALA A 157 11.87 1.07 -24.27
CA ALA A 157 12.23 1.95 -23.17
C ALA A 157 13.72 1.87 -22.77
N PHE A 158 14.41 0.79 -23.15
CA PHE A 158 15.80 0.51 -22.80
C PHE A 158 16.80 0.93 -23.89
N ALA A 159 16.34 1.54 -24.99
CA ALA A 159 17.20 1.97 -26.09
C ALA A 159 17.84 3.36 -25.88
N GLY A 160 17.64 3.98 -24.71
CA GLY A 160 18.25 5.27 -24.34
C GLY A 160 19.43 5.14 -23.39
N GLU A 161 20.14 6.26 -23.18
CA GLU A 161 21.19 6.35 -22.15
C GLU A 161 20.61 6.13 -20.74
N PRO A 162 21.38 5.56 -19.80
CA PRO A 162 20.95 5.42 -18.40
C PRO A 162 20.52 6.76 -17.82
N ALA A 163 19.34 6.80 -17.19
CA ALA A 163 18.88 8.02 -16.56
C ALA A 163 19.66 8.28 -15.28
N ALA A 164 19.94 9.55 -15.00
CA ALA A 164 20.46 9.96 -13.71
C ALA A 164 19.59 9.39 -12.58
N LEU A 165 20.22 8.93 -11.51
CA LEU A 165 19.49 8.59 -10.28
C LEU A 165 18.66 9.80 -9.83
N PRO A 166 17.53 9.57 -9.15
CA PRO A 166 16.80 10.66 -8.51
C PRO A 166 17.79 11.53 -7.74
N PRO A 167 17.66 12.87 -7.80
CA PRO A 167 18.56 13.75 -7.09
C PRO A 167 18.60 13.31 -5.63
N GLU A 168 19.79 13.34 -5.04
CA GLU A 168 19.90 13.18 -3.60
C GLU A 168 18.97 14.21 -3.00
N ARG A 169 17.99 13.76 -2.21
CA ARG A 169 17.32 14.72 -1.35
C ARG A 169 18.45 15.28 -0.51
N ALA A 170 18.79 16.56 -0.74
CA ALA A 170 19.49 17.35 0.25
C ALA A 170 18.84 16.99 1.60
N PRO A 171 19.62 16.84 2.70
CA PRO A 171 19.02 16.62 4.00
C PRO A 171 17.91 17.64 4.09
N VAL A 172 16.66 17.15 4.06
CA VAL A 172 15.52 18.05 4.15
C VAL A 172 15.79 18.66 5.52
N PRO A 173 16.13 19.96 5.63
CA PRO A 173 16.29 20.56 6.94
C PRO A 173 15.02 20.15 7.67
N ALA A 174 15.15 19.54 8.86
CA ALA A 174 13.99 19.16 9.67
C ALA A 174 13.02 20.33 9.55
N PRO A 175 11.83 20.12 8.94
CA PRO A 175 11.16 21.16 8.18
C PRO A 175 11.12 22.44 9.01
N ALA A 176 11.87 23.44 8.56
CA ALA A 176 11.79 24.77 9.14
C ALA A 176 10.31 25.15 9.08
N LEU A 177 9.75 25.51 10.22
CA LEU A 177 8.34 25.84 10.39
C LEU A 177 7.88 26.80 9.28
N ALA A 178 7.23 26.24 8.27
CA ALA A 178 6.20 26.87 7.48
C ALA A 178 4.93 26.03 7.70
N PRO A 179 3.74 26.64 7.80
CA PRO A 179 2.56 26.00 8.37
C PRO A 179 2.15 24.81 7.49
N ALA A 180 2.47 23.60 7.94
CA ALA A 180 2.30 22.37 7.19
C ALA A 180 0.84 21.90 7.27
N GLY A 181 0.18 21.81 6.11
CA GLY A 181 -1.01 20.98 5.98
C GLY A 181 -0.64 19.51 6.22
N LEU A 182 -1.44 18.80 7.02
CA LEU A 182 -1.25 17.37 7.26
C LEU A 182 -1.57 16.56 6.00
N ARG A 183 -0.82 15.48 5.75
CA ARG A 183 -1.20 14.51 4.73
C ARG A 183 -2.58 13.94 5.09
N SER A 184 -3.60 14.21 4.28
CA SER A 184 -4.96 13.77 4.55
C SER A 184 -5.25 12.45 3.85
N LEU A 185 -5.80 11.48 4.56
CA LEU A 185 -6.26 10.21 3.99
C LEU A 185 -7.58 9.75 4.61
N TYR A 186 -8.31 8.91 3.88
CA TYR A 186 -9.49 8.24 4.37
C TYR A 186 -9.16 6.78 4.70
N LEU A 187 -9.53 6.31 5.88
CA LEU A 187 -9.34 4.94 6.33
C LEU A 187 -10.67 4.19 6.19
N HIS A 188 -10.69 3.14 5.37
CA HIS A 188 -11.87 2.31 5.16
C HIS A 188 -12.07 1.30 6.30
N PRO A 189 -13.30 0.77 6.49
CA PRO A 189 -13.53 -0.32 7.42
C PRO A 189 -12.65 -1.53 7.09
N GLY A 190 -11.99 -2.08 8.10
CA GLY A 190 -11.09 -3.22 7.96
C GLY A 190 -9.65 -2.85 7.64
N GLU A 191 -9.29 -1.56 7.75
CA GLU A 191 -7.94 -1.08 7.51
C GLU A 191 -7.24 -0.61 8.80
N ILE A 192 -5.91 -0.52 8.72
CA ILE A 192 -5.05 0.06 9.75
C ILE A 192 -4.13 1.07 9.09
N PHE A 193 -4.02 2.23 9.70
CA PHE A 193 -3.02 3.24 9.39
C PHE A 193 -1.97 3.31 10.50
N ALA A 194 -0.69 3.32 10.11
CA ALA A 194 0.44 3.70 10.95
C ALA A 194 1.54 4.31 10.06
N SER A 195 2.08 5.47 10.43
CA SER A 195 3.10 6.15 9.61
C SER A 195 4.03 7.01 10.46
N ASN A 196 5.23 7.27 9.93
CA ASN A 196 6.17 8.26 10.45
C ASN A 196 5.89 9.68 9.93
N THR A 197 5.00 9.82 8.95
CA THR A 197 4.62 11.12 8.40
C THR A 197 3.40 11.68 9.14
N PRO A 198 3.47 12.93 9.66
CA PRO A 198 2.30 13.66 10.17
C PRO A 198 1.12 13.61 9.20
N SER A 199 0.01 13.03 9.64
CA SER A 199 -1.15 12.76 8.79
C SER A 199 -2.45 13.02 9.54
N GLU A 200 -3.47 13.48 8.81
CA GLU A 200 -4.86 13.48 9.25
C GLU A 200 -5.56 12.26 8.63
N VAL A 201 -6.07 11.39 9.48
CA VAL A 201 -6.78 10.18 9.09
C VAL A 201 -8.26 10.37 9.36
N THR A 202 -9.06 10.35 8.31
CA THR A 202 -10.51 10.46 8.39
C THR A 202 -11.16 9.08 8.26
N THR A 203 -12.19 8.78 9.05
CA THR A 203 -13.04 7.61 8.82
C THR A 203 -14.47 7.87 9.26
N VAL A 204 -15.42 7.05 8.81
CA VAL A 204 -16.82 7.11 9.22
C VAL A 204 -17.18 5.83 9.97
N LEU A 205 -17.73 5.99 11.17
CA LEU A 205 -18.03 4.91 12.09
C LEU A 205 -19.53 4.78 12.29
N GLY A 206 -20.05 3.57 12.08
CA GLY A 206 -21.38 3.14 12.47
C GLY A 206 -21.29 2.20 13.67
N SER A 207 -21.73 0.95 13.50
CA SER A 207 -21.58 -0.14 14.50
C SER A 207 -20.15 -0.69 14.61
N CYS A 208 -19.31 -0.43 13.61
CA CYS A 208 -17.86 -0.62 13.66
C CYS A 208 -17.20 0.32 14.66
N VAL A 209 -15.96 0.01 15.05
CA VAL A 209 -15.21 0.75 16.06
C VAL A 209 -13.82 1.07 15.54
N ALA A 210 -13.33 2.26 15.89
CA ALA A 210 -11.95 2.64 15.68
C ALA A 210 -11.17 2.75 16.98
N VAL A 211 -9.91 2.29 16.94
CA VAL A 211 -8.93 2.46 18.02
C VAL A 211 -7.79 3.32 17.49
N SER A 212 -7.59 4.49 18.08
CA SER A 212 -6.39 5.30 17.84
C SER A 212 -5.34 4.98 18.88
N LEU A 213 -4.08 4.87 18.48
CA LEU A 213 -2.95 4.78 19.39
C LEU A 213 -1.99 5.92 19.08
N TRP A 214 -1.55 6.65 20.09
CA TRP A 214 -0.62 7.77 19.96
C TRP A 214 0.53 7.65 20.95
N ASP A 215 1.76 7.72 20.46
CA ASP A 215 2.98 7.78 21.26
C ASP A 215 3.26 9.25 21.62
N SER A 216 3.16 9.55 22.91
CA SER A 216 3.35 10.90 23.44
C SER A 216 4.79 11.41 23.38
N HIS A 217 5.77 10.52 23.32
CA HIS A 217 7.19 10.88 23.25
C HIS A 217 7.64 11.09 21.80
N LEU A 218 7.27 10.18 20.91
CA LEU A 218 7.66 10.23 19.50
C LEU A 218 6.69 11.05 18.63
N ARG A 219 5.60 11.54 19.22
CA ARG A 219 4.57 12.36 18.56
C ARG A 219 4.09 11.74 17.25
N ARG A 220 3.74 10.46 17.31
CA ARG A 220 3.23 9.69 16.17
C ARG A 220 2.10 8.80 16.62
N GLY A 221 1.23 8.45 15.70
CA GLY A 221 0.12 7.58 16.01
C GLY A 221 -0.43 6.87 14.80
N GLY A 222 -1.36 5.97 15.09
CA GLY A 222 -2.05 5.18 14.10
C GLY A 222 -3.49 4.96 14.49
N LEU A 223 -4.28 4.49 13.52
CA LEU A 223 -5.71 4.29 13.65
C LEU A 223 -6.06 2.93 13.06
N SER A 224 -6.78 2.12 13.82
CA SER A 224 -7.39 0.88 13.34
C SER A 224 -8.89 1.11 13.22
N HIS A 225 -9.51 0.63 12.15
CA HIS A 225 -10.97 0.58 12.00
C HIS A 225 -11.38 -0.87 11.78
N PHE A 226 -11.95 -1.52 12.80
CA PHE A 226 -12.38 -2.91 12.71
C PHE A 226 -13.91 -3.05 12.76
N LEU A 227 -14.42 -4.13 12.16
CA LEU A 227 -15.86 -4.34 11.97
C LEU A 227 -16.46 -5.29 13.01
N LEU A 228 -15.69 -6.30 13.41
CA LEU A 228 -16.17 -7.43 14.21
C LEU A 228 -15.24 -7.66 15.40
N PRO A 229 -15.71 -8.24 16.51
CA PRO A 229 -14.87 -8.38 17.68
C PRO A 229 -13.80 -9.47 17.44
N ARG A 230 -14.22 -10.71 17.17
CA ARG A 230 -13.30 -11.84 17.03
C ARG A 230 -13.55 -12.62 15.75
N ALA A 231 -12.48 -13.22 15.21
CA ALA A 231 -12.57 -14.10 14.07
C ALA A 231 -13.30 -15.42 14.43
N PRO A 232 -14.14 -15.98 13.54
CA PRO A 232 -14.64 -17.34 13.69
C PRO A 232 -13.49 -18.37 13.62
N PRO A 233 -13.57 -19.52 14.31
CA PRO A 233 -12.47 -20.49 14.42
C PRO A 233 -11.92 -21.00 13.07
N LEU A 234 -12.76 -21.07 12.04
CA LEU A 234 -12.42 -21.64 10.73
C LEU A 234 -12.10 -20.58 9.66
N GLN A 235 -12.06 -19.30 10.03
CA GLN A 235 -11.83 -18.22 9.08
C GLN A 235 -10.39 -17.72 9.14
N ALA A 236 -9.84 -17.32 7.99
CA ALA A 236 -8.50 -16.77 7.91
C ALA A 236 -8.35 -15.52 8.81
N PRO A 237 -7.22 -15.35 9.52
CA PRO A 237 -6.93 -14.16 10.30
C PRO A 237 -7.06 -12.89 9.44
N SER A 238 -7.74 -11.87 9.97
CA SER A 238 -7.98 -10.63 9.25
C SER A 238 -8.08 -9.45 10.21
N ILE A 239 -7.53 -8.31 9.81
CA ILE A 239 -7.59 -7.03 10.55
C ILE A 239 -8.99 -6.41 10.60
N ARG A 240 -9.99 -7.05 9.99
CA ARG A 240 -11.41 -6.73 10.22
C ARG A 240 -11.89 -7.10 11.63
N TYR A 241 -11.13 -7.92 12.35
CA TYR A 241 -11.42 -8.39 13.70
C TYR A 241 -10.58 -7.65 14.75
N GLY A 242 -11.21 -7.14 15.81
CA GLY A 242 -10.55 -6.32 16.82
C GLY A 242 -9.43 -7.05 17.58
N ASP A 243 -9.59 -8.36 17.80
CA ASP A 243 -8.58 -9.23 18.41
C ASP A 243 -7.27 -9.33 17.62
N LEU A 244 -7.33 -9.12 16.31
CA LEU A 244 -6.16 -9.06 15.45
C LEU A 244 -5.74 -7.62 15.12
N ALA A 245 -6.71 -6.72 14.95
CA ALA A 245 -6.46 -5.36 14.50
C ALA A 245 -5.69 -4.52 15.54
N ILE A 246 -6.08 -4.62 16.82
CA ILE A 246 -5.46 -3.83 17.89
C ILE A 246 -4.00 -4.27 18.12
N PRO A 247 -3.67 -5.57 18.30
CA PRO A 247 -2.28 -6.00 18.40
C PRO A 247 -1.46 -5.69 17.14
N THR A 248 -2.06 -5.77 15.95
CA THR A 248 -1.39 -5.43 14.69
C THR A 248 -1.01 -3.95 14.65
N LEU A 249 -1.90 -3.05 15.07
CA LEU A 249 -1.62 -1.62 15.16
C LEU A 249 -0.48 -1.33 16.16
N VAL A 250 -0.50 -1.96 17.34
CA VAL A 250 0.60 -1.85 18.33
C VAL A 250 1.92 -2.30 17.72
N ASN A 251 1.94 -3.44 17.02
CA ASN A 251 3.14 -3.97 16.39
C ASN A 251 3.66 -3.06 15.27
N GLN A 252 2.76 -2.47 14.47
CA GLN A 252 3.14 -1.50 13.44
C GLN A 252 3.80 -0.26 14.07
N LEU A 253 3.20 0.33 15.10
CA LEU A 253 3.79 1.49 15.80
C LEU A 253 5.11 1.14 16.51
N SER A 254 5.22 -0.09 17.04
CA SER A 254 6.46 -0.58 17.65
C SER A 254 7.59 -0.72 16.62
N ARG A 255 7.30 -1.21 15.41
CA ARG A 255 8.27 -1.24 14.30
C ARG A 255 8.68 0.17 13.86
N LEU A 256 7.83 1.17 14.08
CA LEU A 256 8.15 2.58 13.89
C LEU A 256 8.87 3.22 15.09
N GLY A 257 9.30 2.41 16.07
CA GLY A 257 10.10 2.85 17.23
C GLY A 257 9.29 3.20 18.49
N SER A 258 7.95 3.15 18.42
CA SER A 258 7.10 3.47 19.57
C SER A 258 7.27 2.43 20.68
N LYS A 259 7.25 2.87 21.93
CA LYS A 259 7.27 1.94 23.07
C LYS A 259 5.88 1.84 23.64
N ARG A 260 5.43 0.62 23.97
CA ARG A 260 4.08 0.36 24.47
C ARG A 260 3.68 1.26 25.65
N GLN A 261 4.61 1.48 26.59
CA GLN A 261 4.43 2.34 27.77
C GLN A 261 4.20 3.84 27.45
N HIS A 262 4.54 4.29 26.24
CA HIS A 262 4.31 5.68 25.80
C HIS A 262 3.01 5.85 25.01
N LEU A 263 2.36 4.72 24.65
CA LEU A 263 1.14 4.72 23.86
C LEU A 263 -0.06 5.10 24.74
N GLN A 264 -0.92 5.93 24.18
CA GLN A 264 -2.23 6.28 24.72
C GLN A 264 -3.29 5.89 23.69
N ALA A 265 -4.41 5.33 24.16
CA ALA A 265 -5.47 4.86 23.29
C ALA A 265 -6.70 5.79 23.31
N GLY A 266 -7.34 5.91 22.14
CA GLY A 266 -8.68 6.45 21.99
C GLY A 266 -9.61 5.40 21.37
N LEU A 267 -10.88 5.37 21.79
CA LEU A 267 -11.88 4.39 21.35
C LEU A 267 -13.16 5.06 20.88
N PHE A 268 -13.56 4.83 19.62
CA PHE A 268 -14.63 5.59 18.99
C PHE A 268 -15.56 4.72 18.14
N GLY A 269 -16.84 5.09 18.02
CA GLY A 269 -17.81 4.43 17.11
C GLY A 269 -18.84 3.57 17.83
N GLY A 270 -19.13 2.37 17.34
CA GLY A 270 -20.00 1.41 18.03
C GLY A 270 -21.46 1.86 18.17
N ALA A 271 -21.96 2.71 17.26
CA ALA A 271 -23.34 3.18 17.26
C ALA A 271 -24.34 2.03 17.01
N VAL A 272 -25.53 2.18 17.57
CA VAL A 272 -26.68 1.29 17.32
C VAL A 272 -27.59 2.00 16.33
N LEU A 273 -27.45 1.65 15.04
CA LEU A 273 -28.24 2.27 13.98
C LEU A 273 -29.70 1.79 14.02
N ALA A 274 -30.63 2.68 13.68
CA ALA A 274 -32.06 2.37 13.63
C ALA A 274 -32.34 1.17 12.69
N GLY A 275 -33.16 0.21 13.15
CA GLY A 275 -33.45 -1.04 12.42
C GLY A 275 -32.44 -2.17 12.67
N ALA A 276 -31.35 -1.93 13.40
CA ALA A 276 -30.36 -2.95 13.78
C ALA A 276 -30.38 -3.26 15.29
N ALA A 277 -31.52 -3.03 15.95
CA ALA A 277 -31.68 -3.32 17.37
C ALA A 277 -31.52 -4.83 17.62
N PRO A 278 -30.80 -5.24 18.68
CA PRO A 278 -30.69 -6.65 19.01
C PRO A 278 -32.03 -7.16 19.56
N GLU A 279 -32.56 -8.25 18.99
CA GLU A 279 -33.76 -8.91 19.53
C GLU A 279 -33.50 -9.52 20.91
N THR A 280 -32.23 -9.86 21.21
CA THR A 280 -31.72 -10.17 22.57
C THR A 280 -30.20 -9.91 22.64
N GLY A 281 -29.71 -9.35 23.76
CA GLY A 281 -28.27 -9.21 24.05
C GLY A 281 -27.59 -7.91 23.61
N ALA A 282 -26.25 -7.85 23.75
CA ALA A 282 -25.44 -6.68 23.44
C ALA A 282 -25.31 -6.46 21.91
N SER A 283 -25.43 -5.21 21.46
CA SER A 283 -25.28 -4.84 20.05
C SER A 283 -23.87 -5.12 19.53
N LEU A 284 -23.71 -5.22 18.19
CA LEU A 284 -22.38 -5.43 17.59
C LEU A 284 -21.38 -4.35 18.02
N GLY A 285 -21.81 -3.08 18.04
CA GLY A 285 -20.97 -1.97 18.48
C GLY A 285 -20.54 -2.08 19.94
N GLN A 286 -21.44 -2.50 20.83
CA GLN A 286 -21.11 -2.76 22.24
C GLN A 286 -20.09 -3.89 22.38
N ARG A 287 -20.24 -4.99 21.62
CA ARG A 287 -19.28 -6.11 21.64
C ARG A 287 -17.90 -5.68 21.13
N ASN A 288 -17.84 -4.87 20.07
CA ASN A 288 -16.60 -4.32 19.53
C ASN A 288 -15.88 -3.43 20.56
N ALA A 289 -16.61 -2.47 21.15
CA ALA A 289 -16.05 -1.58 22.16
C ALA A 289 -15.57 -2.35 23.40
N GLN A 290 -16.35 -3.33 23.87
CA GLN A 290 -15.98 -4.14 25.02
C GLN A 290 -14.69 -4.94 24.78
N LEU A 291 -14.55 -5.57 23.61
CA LEU A 291 -13.32 -6.26 23.27
C LEU A 291 -12.13 -5.30 23.25
N ALA A 292 -12.27 -4.12 22.64
CA ALA A 292 -11.19 -3.16 22.57
C ALA A 292 -10.71 -2.73 23.97
N ARG A 293 -11.64 -2.48 24.91
CA ARG A 293 -11.29 -2.17 26.31
C ARG A 293 -10.49 -3.29 26.97
N VAL A 294 -10.92 -4.54 26.80
CA VAL A 294 -10.23 -5.71 27.36
C VAL A 294 -8.81 -5.81 26.81
N LEU A 295 -8.65 -5.74 25.49
CA LEU A 295 -7.35 -5.87 24.84
C LEU A 295 -6.40 -4.71 25.18
N LEU A 296 -6.89 -3.47 25.22
CA LEU A 296 -6.08 -2.32 25.62
C LEU A 296 -5.59 -2.46 27.07
N LYS A 297 -6.45 -2.95 27.97
CA LYS A 297 -6.08 -3.25 29.35
C LYS A 297 -5.03 -4.37 29.44
N GLU A 298 -5.22 -5.48 28.73
CA GLU A 298 -4.26 -6.59 28.69
C GLU A 298 -2.90 -6.16 28.12
N LEU A 299 -2.90 -5.24 27.16
CA LEU A 299 -1.70 -4.65 26.58
C LEU A 299 -1.09 -3.55 27.47
N ASN A 300 -1.69 -3.20 28.61
CA ASN A 300 -1.26 -2.09 29.47
C ASN A 300 -1.16 -0.75 28.72
N ILE A 301 -2.10 -0.48 27.81
CA ILE A 301 -2.21 0.79 27.09
C ILE A 301 -3.38 1.58 27.69
N PRO A 302 -3.14 2.74 28.32
CA PRO A 302 -4.20 3.53 28.92
C PRO A 302 -5.18 4.06 27.87
N LEU A 303 -6.48 3.86 28.11
CA LEU A 303 -7.56 4.46 27.34
C LEU A 303 -7.84 5.87 27.88
N VAL A 304 -7.44 6.90 27.13
CA VAL A 304 -7.50 8.31 27.56
C VAL A 304 -8.69 9.08 26.96
N ALA A 305 -9.31 8.54 25.91
CA ALA A 305 -10.46 9.14 25.25
C ALA A 305 -11.43 8.05 24.77
N GLU A 306 -12.73 8.27 24.95
CA GLU A 306 -13.75 7.34 24.52
C GLU A 306 -15.05 8.06 24.10
N ASP A 307 -15.55 7.74 22.91
CA ASP A 307 -16.91 8.10 22.46
C ASP A 307 -17.51 6.94 21.64
N VAL A 308 -18.19 6.05 22.35
CA VAL A 308 -18.81 4.84 21.78
C VAL A 308 -20.32 4.79 22.04
N GLY A 309 -21.05 4.06 21.19
CA GLY A 309 -22.49 3.90 21.32
C GLY A 309 -23.29 5.04 20.69
N GLY A 310 -24.50 5.29 21.17
CA GLY A 310 -25.43 6.27 20.57
C GLY A 310 -26.16 5.74 19.33
N ALA A 311 -27.09 6.54 18.81
CA ALA A 311 -27.99 6.13 17.72
C ALA A 311 -27.49 6.48 16.31
N PHE A 312 -26.43 7.30 16.21
CA PHE A 312 -25.97 7.88 14.95
C PHE A 312 -24.52 7.52 14.67
N GLY A 313 -24.18 7.38 13.40
CA GLY A 313 -22.80 7.28 12.97
C GLY A 313 -22.03 8.57 13.26
N ARG A 314 -20.70 8.49 13.26
CA ARG A 314 -19.81 9.63 13.52
C ARG A 314 -18.63 9.62 12.55
N LYS A 315 -18.31 10.79 11.99
CA LYS A 315 -17.09 11.03 11.23
C LYS A 315 -15.98 11.36 12.22
N LEU A 316 -14.92 10.56 12.21
CA LEU A 316 -13.72 10.74 13.00
C LEU A 316 -12.62 11.33 12.12
N ARG A 317 -11.90 12.32 12.65
CA ARG A 317 -10.59 12.76 12.14
C ARG A 317 -9.57 12.61 13.24
N PHE A 318 -8.48 11.89 12.96
CA PHE A 318 -7.38 11.67 13.87
C PHE A 318 -6.10 12.28 13.31
N ARG A 319 -5.39 13.04 14.12
CA ARG A 319 -4.09 13.61 13.81
C ARG A 319 -2.98 12.77 14.42
N SER A 320 -2.13 12.20 13.57
CA SER A 320 -1.06 11.32 14.05
C SER A 320 0.07 12.07 14.77
N ASP A 321 0.24 13.37 14.52
CA ASP A 321 1.34 14.20 15.04
C ASP A 321 1.13 14.73 16.45
N ASP A 322 -0.11 14.89 16.88
CA ASP A 322 -0.45 15.41 18.22
C ASP A 322 -1.52 14.59 18.95
N GLY A 323 -2.04 13.54 18.31
CA GLY A 323 -3.03 12.65 18.89
C GLY A 323 -4.45 13.24 18.92
N THR A 324 -4.66 14.42 18.34
CA THR A 324 -5.96 15.10 18.34
C THR A 324 -7.00 14.25 17.61
N VAL A 325 -8.17 14.11 18.23
CA VAL A 325 -9.34 13.48 17.63
C VAL A 325 -10.48 14.48 17.55
N LEU A 326 -11.05 14.64 16.35
CA LEU A 326 -12.24 15.43 16.10
C LEU A 326 -13.37 14.51 15.68
N LEU A 327 -14.51 14.61 16.36
CA LEU A 327 -15.70 13.81 16.08
C LEU A 327 -16.83 14.70 15.62
N LYS A 328 -17.51 14.28 14.56
CA LYS A 328 -18.75 14.89 14.09
C LYS A 328 -19.82 13.83 13.97
N THR A 329 -20.86 13.91 14.80
CA THR A 329 -22.05 13.07 14.68
C THR A 329 -22.75 13.34 13.34
N LEU A 330 -23.12 12.28 12.63
CA LEU A 330 -23.84 12.33 11.37
C LEU A 330 -25.33 12.19 11.66
N ARG A 331 -26.04 13.33 11.77
CA ARG A 331 -27.50 13.36 11.85
C ARG A 331 -28.04 13.42 10.41
N GLY A 332 -28.89 12.48 10.04
CA GLY A 332 -29.53 12.46 8.72
C GLY A 332 -30.32 13.76 8.52
N GLY A 333 -29.99 14.48 7.46
CA GLY A 333 -30.75 15.60 6.92
C GLY A 333 -31.05 15.31 5.46
#